data_AF-A0A529NF46-F1
#
_entry.id   AF-A0A529NF46-F1
#
_cell.length_a   1.000
_cell.length_b   1.000
_cell.length_c   1.000
_cell.angle_alpha   90.00
_cell.angle_beta   90.00
_cell.angle_gamma   90.00
#
_symmetry.space_group_name_H-M   'P 1'
#
loop_
_entity.id
_entity.type
_entity.pdbx_description
1 polymer ?
#
loop_
_entity_poly.entity_id
_entity_poly.type
_entity_poly.pdbx_seq_one_letter_code
_entity_poly.pdbx_strand_id
1 'polypeptide(L)' 'TVTDTIFEGERMVYEVACAAIGDEVIRVFDHDAAAHTQFDIGEGVFLGWNARDMLVFR' A
#
# COMPACT_ATOMS: atom_id res chain seq x y z
N THR A 1 -3.96 0.13 8.29
CA THR A 1 -3.16 -0.96 8.89
C THR A 1 -2.86 -1.98 7.82
N VAL A 2 -1.64 -2.48 7.75
CA VAL A 2 -1.28 -3.55 6.82
C VAL A 2 -1.98 -4.84 7.24
N THR A 3 -2.72 -5.45 6.32
CA THR A 3 -3.45 -6.71 6.54
C THR A 3 -2.77 -7.90 5.88
N ASP A 4 -1.97 -7.66 4.83
CA ASP A 4 -1.13 -8.68 4.21
C ASP A 4 0.13 -8.05 3.59
N THR A 5 1.19 -8.85 3.52
CA THR A 5 2.49 -8.49 2.94
C THR A 5 2.93 -9.60 2.00
N ILE A 6 2.94 -9.30 0.69
CA ILE A 6 3.13 -10.28 -0.39
C ILE A 6 4.39 -9.90 -1.17
N PHE A 7 5.28 -10.87 -1.39
CA PHE A 7 6.41 -10.71 -2.31
C PHE A 7 6.10 -11.30 -3.68
N GLU A 8 6.10 -10.47 -4.71
CA GLU A 8 5.83 -10.87 -6.10
C GLU A 8 7.12 -10.89 -6.95
N GLY A 9 8.21 -11.41 -6.40
CA GLY A 9 9.49 -11.62 -7.10
C GLY A 9 10.37 -10.38 -7.25
N GLU A 10 9.85 -9.26 -7.73
CA GLU A 10 10.61 -8.00 -7.88
C GLU A 10 10.05 -6.82 -7.07
N ARG A 11 8.88 -7.02 -6.45
CA ARG A 11 8.18 -5.97 -5.71
C ARG A 11 7.50 -6.53 -4.47
N MET A 12 7.27 -5.66 -3.51
CA MET A 12 6.36 -5.92 -2.40
C MET A 12 4.98 -5.40 -2.76
N VAL A 13 3.95 -6.15 -2.37
CA VAL A 13 2.57 -5.72 -2.41
C VAL A 13 2.01 -5.76 -1.00
N TYR A 14 1.45 -4.64 -0.57
CA TYR A 14 0.79 -4.54 0.73
C TYR A 14 -0.71 -4.42 0.50
N GLU A 15 -1.47 -5.21 1.23
CA GLU A 15 -2.90 -4.97 1.41
C GLU A 15 -3.09 -4.13 2.66
N VAL A 16 -3.83 -3.02 2.54
CA VAL A 16 -3.99 -2.05 3.62
C VAL A 16 -5.47 -1.76 3.84
N ALA A 17 -5.96 -2.09 5.04
CA ALA A 17 -7.25 -1.64 5.51
C ALA A 17 -7.17 -0.16 5.93
N CYS A 18 -8.04 0.68 5.36
CA CYS A 18 -8.08 2.11 5.63
C CYS A 18 -9.54 2.57 5.86
N ALA A 19 -9.95 2.68 7.13
CA ALA A 19 -11.33 3.03 7.49
C ALA A 19 -11.82 4.37 6.89
N ALA A 20 -10.92 5.29 6.53
CA ALA A 20 -11.28 6.58 5.93
C ALA A 20 -11.89 6.45 4.51
N ILE A 21 -11.69 5.31 3.83
CA ILE A 21 -12.27 5.01 2.52
C ILE A 21 -13.32 3.88 2.59
N GLY A 22 -13.74 3.50 3.80
CA GLY A 22 -14.68 2.40 4.05
C GLY A 22 -13.99 1.06 4.30
N ASP A 23 -14.67 -0.03 3.93
CA ASP A 23 -14.22 -1.40 4.13
C ASP A 23 -13.37 -1.95 2.98
N GLU A 24 -13.08 -1.10 1.99
CA GLU A 24 -12.27 -1.47 0.83
C GLU A 24 -10.79 -1.62 1.20
N VAL A 25 -10.12 -2.57 0.55
CA VAL A 25 -8.69 -2.83 0.72
C VAL A 25 -7.91 -2.07 -0.35
N ILE A 26 -6.99 -1.21 0.08
CA ILE A 26 -6.03 -0.59 -0.84
C ILE A 26 -4.85 -1.53 -1.03
N ARG A 27 -4.49 -1.79 -2.29
CA ARG A 27 -3.21 -2.41 -2.63
C ARG A 27 -2.16 -1.35 -2.92
N VAL A 28 -1.04 -1.45 -2.23
CA VAL A 28 0.14 -0.62 -2.45
C VAL A 28 1.22 -1.46 -3.10
N PHE A 29 1.70 -1.03 -4.25
CA PHE A 29 2.77 -1.70 -5.00
C PHE A 29 4.07 -0.95 -4.75
N ASP A 30 5.00 -1.59 -4.05
CA ASP A 30 6.32 -1.05 -3.77
C ASP A 30 7.38 -1.73 -4.66
N HIS A 31 7.86 -0.97 -5.62
CA HIS A 31 8.89 -1.40 -6.58
C HIS A 31 10.32 -1.01 -6.14
N ASP A 32 10.50 -0.34 -5.00
CA ASP A 32 11.83 0.11 -4.57
C ASP A 32 12.55 -0.98 -3.76
N ALA A 33 13.37 -1.77 -4.45
CA ALA A 33 14.22 -2.76 -3.82
C ALA A 33 15.32 -2.16 -2.91
N ALA A 34 15.60 -0.86 -3.01
CA ALA A 34 16.71 -0.19 -2.31
C ALA A 34 16.27 0.58 -1.04
N ALA A 35 14.98 0.90 -0.90
CA ALA A 35 14.47 1.66 0.25
C ALA A 35 14.50 0.89 1.58
N HIS A 36 14.71 -0.43 1.55
CA HIS A 36 14.79 -1.34 2.72
C HIS A 36 13.62 -1.26 3.72
N THR A 37 12.59 -0.48 3.42
CA THR A 37 11.45 -0.28 4.32
C THR A 37 10.41 -1.31 3.95
N GLN A 38 10.29 -2.34 4.77
CA GLN A 38 9.22 -3.33 4.67
C GLN A 38 8.27 -3.13 5.84
N PHE A 39 6.98 -3.22 5.57
CA PHE A 39 5.94 -3.14 6.58
C PHE A 39 5.41 -4.54 6.92
N ASP A 40 5.21 -4.78 8.20
CA ASP A 40 4.70 -6.06 8.69
C ASP A 40 3.17 -6.06 8.81
N ILE A 41 2.57 -7.26 8.78
CA ILE A 41 1.14 -7.42 9.06
C ILE A 41 0.82 -6.87 10.45
N GLY A 42 -0.23 -6.05 10.54
CA GLY A 42 -0.65 -5.37 11.76
C GLY A 42 -0.02 -3.99 11.96
N GLU A 43 0.94 -3.58 11.13
CA GLU A 43 1.59 -2.28 11.25
C GLU A 43 0.67 -1.12 10.85
N GLY A 44 0.73 -0.04 11.62
CA GLY A 44 0.02 1.20 11.35
C GLY A 44 0.78 2.07 10.36
N VAL A 45 0.18 2.34 9.20
CA VAL A 45 0.78 3.14 8.13
C VAL A 45 -0.13 4.29 7.71
N PHE A 46 0.47 5.33 7.13
CA PHE A 46 -0.26 6.41 6.47
C PHE A 46 -0.25 6.17 4.96
N LEU A 47 -1.43 6.31 4.33
CA LEU A 47 -1.57 6.26 2.88
C LEU A 47 -1.64 7.69 2.34
N GLY A 48 -0.89 7.95 1.27
CA GLY A 48 -0.88 9.24 0.60
C GLY A 48 -0.37 9.11 -0.84
N TRP A 49 -0.73 10.08 -1.66
CA TRP A 49 -0.31 10.17 -3.05
C TRP A 49 -0.06 11.63 -3.41
N ASN A 50 0.77 11.86 -4.43
CA ASN A 50 0.84 13.19 -5.00
C ASN A 50 -0.43 13.43 -5.81
N ALA A 51 -1.03 14.61 -5.67
CA ALA A 51 -2.26 14.96 -6.38
C ALA A 51 -2.14 14.79 -7.91
N ARG A 52 -0.93 15.00 -8.47
CA ARG A 52 -0.66 14.87 -9.91
C ARG A 52 -0.70 13.43 -10.43
N ASP A 53 -0.52 12.45 -9.55
CA ASP A 53 -0.42 11.03 -9.89
C ASP A 53 -1.79 10.33 -9.71
N MET A 54 -2.81 11.04 -9.22
CA MET A 54 -4.16 10.51 -9.00
C MET A 54 -5.00 10.58 -10.28
N LEU A 55 -5.46 9.43 -10.76
CA LEU A 55 -6.39 9.33 -11.87
C LEU A 55 -7.80 9.07 -11.34
N VAL A 56 -8.78 9.86 -11.81
CA VAL A 56 -10.20 9.71 -11.45
C VAL A 56 -10.97 9.23 -12.67
N PHE A 57 -11.64 8.09 -12.52
CA PHE A 57 -12.46 7.49 -13.58
C PHE A 57 -13.95 7.70 -13.29
N ARG A 58 -14.77 7.75 -14.34
CA ARG A 58 -16.23 7.90 -14.27
C ARG A 58 -16.93 6.81 -15.07
#